data_AF-A0A942UST5-F1
#
_entry.id   AF-A0A942UST5-F1
#
_cell.length_a   1.000
_cell.length_b   1.000
_cell.length_c   1.000
_cell.angle_alpha   90.00
_cell.angle_beta   90.00
_cell.angle_gamma   90.00
#
_symmetry.space_group_name_H-M   'P 1'
#
loop_
_entity.id
_entity.type
_entity.pdbx_description
1 polymer ?
#
loop_
_entity_poly.entity_id
_entity_poly.type
_entity_poly.pdbx_seq_one_letter_code
_entity_poly.pdbx_strand_id
1 'polypeptide(L)'
;MKRILLIILLITSIAIIGCTEEVKSSNNEKSILTEEKTAKNEEQFTRETEHIKFYYYEKNAAYIGDMAETIEGEYDRIVEDLQVKNIDQKINFTIYPTLEEFHKAISMPDASDWIVGLCTGPYTLQMVSPNSDGLELEHDYNSLMNVATHEFTHALTKIQYPKLGQRWLIESVALYETNQFYEPKSFSYLVEGNYPSIKELNATNGKSAEKVYNVGYILIEYINENWSMDEVRELLKENGDIERVLGVTEGEFEKEFYKYLEEEYLESN
;
A
#
# COMPACT_ATOMS: atom_id res chain seq x y z
N MET A 1 11.13 11.06 48.48
CA MET A 1 12.36 11.84 48.27
C MET A 1 12.92 11.55 46.88
N LYS A 2 12.71 12.45 45.91
CA LYS A 2 13.55 12.59 44.70
C LYS A 2 13.66 14.09 44.46
N ARG A 3 14.89 14.60 44.47
CA ARG A 3 15.23 16.02 44.32
C ARG A 3 15.35 16.37 42.83
N ILE A 4 14.81 17.53 42.50
CA ILE A 4 14.95 18.27 41.25
C ILE A 4 16.39 18.77 41.12
N LEU A 5 16.96 18.76 39.91
CA LEU A 5 18.04 19.67 39.55
C LEU A 5 17.83 20.20 38.12
N LEU A 6 17.56 21.50 38.05
CA LEU A 6 17.55 22.36 36.88
C LEU A 6 18.99 22.81 36.63
N ILE A 7 19.50 22.76 35.39
CA ILE A 7 20.74 23.46 35.01
C ILE A 7 20.45 24.30 33.77
N ILE A 8 20.47 25.61 33.98
CA ILE A 8 20.60 26.67 32.97
C ILE A 8 22.10 26.86 32.74
N LEU A 9 22.54 26.98 31.48
CA LEU A 9 23.75 27.75 31.19
C LEU A 9 23.57 28.60 29.94
N LEU A 10 24.00 29.83 30.09
CA LEU A 10 23.90 31.00 29.23
C LEU A 10 25.34 31.34 28.76
N ILE A 11 25.49 32.35 27.88
CA ILE A 11 26.73 33.13 27.59
C ILE A 11 27.61 32.54 26.45
N THR A 12 28.14 33.27 25.46
CA THR A 12 28.01 34.65 24.92
C THR A 12 28.71 34.67 23.56
N SER A 13 28.28 35.58 22.69
CA SER A 13 28.96 36.04 21.48
C SER A 13 30.26 36.81 21.79
N ILE A 14 31.31 36.59 21.01
CA ILE A 14 32.47 37.48 20.90
C ILE A 14 32.73 37.75 19.41
N ALA A 15 32.70 39.02 19.03
CA ALA A 15 33.22 39.55 17.79
C ALA A 15 34.66 40.02 18.01
N ILE A 16 35.57 39.74 17.08
CA ILE A 16 36.84 40.46 16.96
C ILE A 16 37.09 40.84 15.50
N ILE A 17 37.46 42.11 15.36
CA ILE A 17 37.75 42.93 14.19
C ILE A 17 39.08 42.51 13.53
N GLY A 18 39.19 42.73 12.22
CA GLY A 18 40.29 42.27 11.39
C GLY A 18 41.64 42.99 11.56
N CYS A 19 42.65 42.39 10.92
CA CYS A 19 43.88 43.04 10.50
C CYS A 19 44.30 42.47 9.14
N THR A 20 44.67 43.38 8.26
CA THR A 20 45.15 43.20 6.88
C THR A 20 46.60 42.72 6.84
N GLU A 21 46.93 41.82 5.92
CA GLU A 21 48.25 41.76 5.28
C GLU A 21 48.11 41.24 3.84
N GLU A 22 48.59 42.05 2.88
CA GLU A 22 48.79 41.65 1.48
C GLU A 22 50.07 40.82 1.36
N VAL A 23 49.99 39.65 0.72
CA VAL A 23 51.15 39.00 0.10
C VAL A 23 50.77 38.61 -1.33
N LYS A 24 51.52 39.14 -2.30
CA LYS A 24 51.38 38.85 -3.73
C LYS A 24 52.08 37.53 -4.11
N SER A 25 51.44 36.83 -5.05
CA SER A 25 52.01 36.02 -6.14
C SER A 25 52.72 34.69 -5.79
N SER A 26 52.11 33.57 -6.17
CA SER A 26 52.58 32.79 -7.32
C SER A 26 51.59 31.67 -7.71
N ASN A 27 51.30 31.60 -9.01
CA ASN A 27 50.50 30.57 -9.66
C ASN A 27 50.93 29.13 -9.28
N ASN A 28 49.96 28.31 -8.87
CA ASN A 28 49.92 26.90 -9.26
C ASN A 28 48.48 26.39 -9.15
N GLU A 29 47.69 26.65 -10.20
CA GLU A 29 46.42 25.96 -10.42
C GLU A 29 46.70 24.47 -10.66
N LYS A 30 46.56 23.68 -9.61
CA LYS A 30 46.06 22.32 -9.75
C LYS A 30 44.60 22.35 -9.32
N SER A 31 43.72 22.51 -10.31
CA SER A 31 42.30 22.23 -10.14
C SER A 31 42.17 20.77 -9.73
N ILE A 32 42.01 20.53 -8.43
CA ILE A 32 41.45 19.29 -7.95
C ILE A 32 39.98 19.39 -8.34
N LEU A 33 39.64 18.79 -9.48
CA LEU A 33 38.28 18.44 -9.83
C LEU A 33 37.81 17.42 -8.79
N THR A 34 37.26 17.91 -7.69
CA THR A 34 36.25 17.16 -6.96
C THR A 34 35.06 17.04 -7.92
N GLU A 35 34.98 15.90 -8.60
CA GLU A 35 33.72 15.42 -9.15
C GLU A 35 32.75 15.25 -7.98
N GLU A 36 32.09 16.34 -7.59
CA GLU A 36 30.74 16.22 -7.08
C GLU A 36 29.93 15.58 -8.21
N LYS A 37 29.75 14.26 -8.14
CA LYS A 37 28.63 13.59 -8.77
C LYS A 37 27.37 14.20 -8.17
N THR A 38 26.94 15.35 -8.69
CA THR A 38 25.55 15.75 -8.62
C THR A 38 24.75 14.59 -9.19
N ALA A 39 24.03 13.88 -8.31
CA ALA A 39 23.02 12.92 -8.71
C ALA A 39 22.12 13.64 -9.71
N LYS A 40 22.18 13.20 -10.97
CA LYS A 40 21.29 13.70 -12.00
C LYS A 40 19.90 13.30 -11.52
N ASN A 41 19.07 14.26 -11.11
CA ASN A 41 17.66 13.98 -10.82
C ASN A 41 17.12 13.27 -12.06
N GLU A 42 16.82 11.97 -11.95
CA GLU A 42 16.26 11.22 -13.07
C GLU A 42 14.96 11.91 -13.48
N GLU A 43 14.81 12.17 -14.78
CA GLU A 43 13.63 12.85 -15.30
C GLU A 43 12.40 11.95 -15.12
N GLN A 44 11.34 12.51 -14.52
CA GLN A 44 10.07 11.82 -14.35
C GLN A 44 9.19 12.09 -15.57
N PHE A 45 8.75 11.02 -16.21
CA PHE A 45 7.83 11.00 -17.34
C PHE A 45 6.38 10.87 -16.87
N THR A 46 5.45 11.26 -17.76
CA THR A 46 4.02 11.12 -17.50
C THR A 46 3.34 10.41 -18.65
N ARG A 47 2.34 9.59 -18.31
CA ARG A 47 1.40 8.97 -19.25
C ARG A 47 0.02 9.04 -18.65
N GLU A 48 -0.97 9.34 -19.47
CA GLU A 48 -2.36 9.40 -19.04
C GLU A 48 -3.20 8.38 -19.81
N THR A 49 -4.16 7.79 -19.10
CA THR A 49 -5.26 7.00 -19.64
C THR A 49 -6.57 7.76 -19.42
N GLU A 50 -7.71 7.09 -19.52
CA GLU A 50 -9.01 7.70 -19.21
C GLU A 50 -9.10 8.01 -17.72
N HIS A 51 -8.73 7.07 -16.85
CA HIS A 51 -8.96 7.17 -15.41
C HIS A 51 -7.69 7.46 -14.59
N ILE A 52 -6.49 7.32 -15.17
CA ILE A 52 -5.23 7.33 -14.43
C ILE A 52 -4.22 8.29 -15.06
N LYS A 53 -3.44 8.94 -14.20
CA LYS A 53 -2.23 9.70 -14.56
C LYS A 53 -1.01 9.05 -13.92
N PHE A 54 -0.21 8.39 -14.74
CA PHE A 54 1.02 7.73 -14.35
C PHE A 54 2.19 8.73 -14.31
N TYR A 55 3.01 8.61 -13.27
CA TYR A 55 4.29 9.28 -13.09
C TYR A 55 5.37 8.22 -12.92
N TYR A 56 6.35 8.17 -13.82
CA TYR A 56 7.32 7.07 -13.87
C TYR A 56 8.67 7.55 -14.40
N TYR A 57 9.70 6.72 -14.32
CA TYR A 57 11.06 7.05 -14.78
C TYR A 57 11.38 6.28 -16.06
N GLU A 58 12.36 6.72 -16.85
CA GLU A 58 12.66 6.14 -18.17
C GLU A 58 12.78 4.60 -18.14
N LYS A 59 13.44 4.07 -17.11
CA LYS A 59 13.62 2.61 -16.92
C LYS A 59 12.32 1.81 -16.74
N ASN A 60 11.23 2.51 -16.42
CA ASN A 60 9.91 1.94 -16.19
C ASN A 60 9.03 1.98 -17.45
N ALA A 61 9.43 2.70 -18.50
CA ALA A 61 8.58 2.99 -19.65
C ALA A 61 8.04 1.74 -20.37
N ALA A 62 8.77 0.62 -20.32
CA ALA A 62 8.44 -0.61 -21.02
C ALA A 62 7.13 -1.26 -20.55
N TYR A 63 6.73 -1.09 -19.29
CA TYR A 63 5.58 -1.80 -18.69
C TYR A 63 4.41 -0.87 -18.32
N ILE A 64 4.55 0.44 -18.41
CA ILE A 64 3.44 1.37 -18.11
C ILE A 64 2.26 1.12 -19.08
N GLY A 65 2.52 0.58 -20.27
CA GLY A 65 1.47 0.09 -21.17
C GLY A 65 0.66 -1.04 -20.56
N ASP A 66 1.33 -2.13 -20.22
CA ASP A 66 0.71 -3.31 -19.63
C ASP A 66 -0.02 -2.98 -18.33
N MET A 67 0.58 -2.16 -17.46
CA MET A 67 -0.05 -1.71 -16.22
C MET A 67 -1.30 -0.86 -16.48
N ALA A 68 -1.24 0.06 -17.45
CA ALA A 68 -2.39 0.85 -17.85
C ALA A 68 -3.52 -0.05 -18.40
N GLU A 69 -3.20 -1.00 -19.27
CA GLU A 69 -4.17 -1.95 -19.84
C GLU A 69 -4.79 -2.83 -18.76
N THR A 70 -4.00 -3.28 -17.79
CA THR A 70 -4.47 -4.11 -16.67
C THR A 70 -5.48 -3.35 -15.81
N ILE A 71 -5.15 -2.12 -15.37
CA ILE A 71 -6.04 -1.36 -14.49
C ILE A 71 -7.30 -0.89 -15.23
N GLU A 72 -7.14 -0.38 -16.46
CA GLU A 72 -8.28 0.07 -17.27
C GLU A 72 -9.21 -1.09 -17.67
N GLY A 73 -8.66 -2.29 -17.86
CA GLY A 73 -9.45 -3.50 -18.15
C GLY A 73 -10.38 -3.93 -17.01
N GLU A 74 -10.03 -3.63 -15.76
CA GLU A 74 -10.83 -3.95 -14.58
C GLU A 74 -11.73 -2.79 -14.11
N TYR A 75 -11.54 -1.60 -14.68
CA TYR A 75 -12.18 -0.37 -14.23
C TYR A 75 -13.71 -0.47 -14.11
N ASP A 76 -14.38 -0.84 -15.21
CA ASP A 76 -15.85 -0.85 -15.27
C ASP A 76 -16.43 -1.83 -14.25
N ARG A 77 -15.81 -3.01 -14.11
CA ARG A 77 -16.27 -4.04 -13.17
C ARG A 77 -16.16 -3.55 -11.74
N ILE A 78 -15.00 -3.03 -11.33
CA ILE A 78 -14.79 -2.54 -9.94
C ILE A 78 -15.72 -1.35 -9.65
N VAL A 79 -15.90 -0.44 -10.60
CA VAL A 79 -16.80 0.72 -10.44
C VAL A 79 -18.25 0.28 -10.28
N GLU A 80 -18.69 -0.71 -11.06
CA GLU A 80 -20.03 -1.28 -10.97
C GLU A 80 -20.24 -1.99 -9.62
N ASP A 81 -19.33 -2.89 -9.25
CA ASP A 81 -19.40 -3.70 -8.02
C ASP A 81 -19.38 -2.82 -6.76
N LEU A 82 -18.53 -1.79 -6.73
CA LEU A 82 -18.45 -0.85 -5.62
C LEU A 82 -19.48 0.30 -5.71
N GLN A 83 -20.24 0.40 -6.79
CA GLN A 83 -21.17 1.50 -7.09
C GLN A 83 -20.55 2.89 -6.94
N VAL A 84 -19.35 3.07 -7.49
CA VAL A 84 -18.62 4.35 -7.43
C VAL A 84 -19.32 5.37 -8.33
N LYS A 85 -19.72 6.51 -7.78
CA LYS A 85 -20.50 7.52 -8.53
C LYS A 85 -19.77 8.83 -8.79
N ASN A 86 -18.77 9.17 -7.99
CA ASN A 86 -18.19 10.52 -7.95
C ASN A 86 -16.67 10.50 -8.18
N ILE A 87 -16.26 10.14 -9.40
CA ILE A 87 -14.86 10.27 -9.84
C ILE A 87 -14.77 11.58 -10.63
N ASP A 88 -14.26 12.64 -9.99
CA ASP A 88 -14.20 13.99 -10.57
C ASP A 88 -12.82 14.35 -11.15
N GLN A 89 -11.84 13.46 -10.99
CA GLN A 89 -10.49 13.60 -11.52
C GLN A 89 -9.81 12.25 -11.70
N LYS A 90 -8.73 12.22 -12.49
CA LYS A 90 -7.88 11.05 -12.65
C LYS A 90 -7.12 10.73 -11.37
N ILE A 91 -6.93 9.44 -11.11
CA ILE A 91 -6.10 8.96 -10.01
C ILE A 91 -4.62 9.10 -10.40
N ASN A 92 -3.82 9.73 -9.53
CA ASN A 92 -2.38 9.87 -9.75
C ASN A 92 -1.67 8.60 -9.27
N PHE A 93 -0.84 8.01 -10.13
CA PHE A 93 -0.09 6.80 -9.81
C PHE A 93 1.40 7.03 -10.05
N THR A 94 2.18 7.09 -8.97
CA THR A 94 3.64 7.22 -9.05
C THR A 94 4.33 5.87 -8.90
N ILE A 95 5.18 5.52 -9.87
CA ILE A 95 5.99 4.28 -9.85
C ILE A 95 7.45 4.64 -9.60
N TYR A 96 7.97 4.17 -8.48
CA TYR A 96 9.32 4.45 -8.03
C TYR A 96 10.32 3.44 -8.59
N PRO A 97 11.52 3.90 -8.99
CA PRO A 97 12.55 3.06 -9.56
C PRO A 97 12.99 1.90 -8.65
N THR A 98 13.04 2.11 -7.33
CA THR A 98 13.49 1.10 -6.34
C THR A 98 12.60 1.06 -5.12
N LEU A 99 12.67 -0.05 -4.37
CA LEU A 99 11.94 -0.22 -3.11
C LEU A 99 12.31 0.83 -2.07
N GLU A 100 13.61 1.15 -1.95
CA GLU A 100 14.10 2.21 -1.06
C GLU A 100 13.49 3.59 -1.38
N GLU A 101 13.44 3.94 -2.67
CA GLU A 101 12.86 5.22 -3.10
C GLU A 101 11.35 5.28 -2.85
N PHE A 102 10.65 4.17 -3.08
CA PHE A 102 9.24 4.03 -2.74
C PHE A 102 9.00 4.20 -1.23
N HIS A 103 9.70 3.43 -0.40
CA HIS A 103 9.61 3.48 1.06
C HIS A 103 9.90 4.87 1.63
N LYS A 104 10.91 5.55 1.07
CA LYS A 104 11.21 6.94 1.41
C LYS A 104 10.07 7.89 1.01
N ALA A 105 9.49 7.71 -0.17
CA ALA A 105 8.40 8.56 -0.66
C ALA A 105 7.12 8.43 0.19
N ILE A 106 6.80 7.23 0.66
CA ILE A 106 5.66 7.00 1.58
C ILE A 106 5.98 7.34 3.05
N SER A 107 7.14 7.95 3.34
CA SER A 107 7.60 8.30 4.68
C SER A 107 7.76 7.11 5.63
N MET A 108 8.10 5.93 5.08
CA MET A 108 8.34 4.69 5.82
C MET A 108 9.67 4.05 5.37
N PRO A 109 10.84 4.68 5.62
CA PRO A 109 12.13 4.20 5.10
C PRO A 109 12.55 2.82 5.66
N ASP A 110 12.01 2.42 6.80
CA ASP A 110 12.26 1.12 7.45
C ASP A 110 11.05 0.17 7.28
N ALA A 111 10.22 0.39 6.26
CA ALA A 111 9.12 -0.51 5.93
C ALA A 111 9.64 -1.92 5.60
N SER A 112 8.79 -2.92 5.81
CA SER A 112 9.10 -4.28 5.35
C SER A 112 9.15 -4.32 3.83
N ASP A 113 10.02 -5.16 3.27
CA ASP A 113 10.18 -5.31 1.82
C ASP A 113 8.90 -5.82 1.12
N TRP A 114 8.02 -6.51 1.86
CA TRP A 114 6.64 -6.85 1.47
C TRP A 114 5.76 -5.65 1.07
N ILE A 115 6.03 -4.46 1.61
CA ILE A 115 5.26 -3.27 1.28
C ILE A 115 5.77 -2.75 -0.05
N VAL A 116 5.04 -3.06 -1.13
CA VAL A 116 5.41 -2.73 -2.51
C VAL A 116 4.45 -1.73 -3.19
N GLY A 117 3.28 -1.49 -2.60
CA GLY A 117 2.26 -0.55 -3.08
C GLY A 117 1.55 0.12 -1.91
N LEU A 118 1.04 1.33 -2.14
CA LEU A 118 0.23 2.04 -1.15
C LEU A 118 -0.69 3.11 -1.76
N CYS A 119 -1.97 3.02 -1.43
CA CYS A 119 -2.98 4.04 -1.63
C CYS A 119 -2.97 5.05 -0.47
N THR A 120 -2.21 6.13 -0.64
CA THR A 120 -2.02 7.20 0.37
C THR A 120 -3.17 8.21 0.45
N GLY A 121 -4.09 8.19 -0.51
CA GLY A 121 -5.29 9.02 -0.54
C GLY A 121 -6.24 8.60 -1.66
N PRO A 122 -7.46 9.15 -1.74
CA PRO A 122 -8.48 8.74 -2.72
C PRO A 122 -8.03 8.88 -4.18
N TYR A 123 -7.04 9.73 -4.47
CA TYR A 123 -6.51 9.95 -5.82
C TYR A 123 -4.98 9.83 -5.89
N THR A 124 -4.36 9.13 -4.94
CA THR A 124 -2.88 9.06 -4.84
C THR A 124 -2.42 7.64 -4.55
N LEU A 125 -1.91 6.98 -5.59
CA LEU A 125 -1.28 5.66 -5.56
C LEU A 125 0.23 5.81 -5.72
N GLN A 126 0.95 4.97 -5.01
CA GLN A 126 2.41 4.90 -5.06
C GLN A 126 2.83 3.43 -5.03
N MET A 127 3.78 3.02 -5.86
CA MET A 127 4.33 1.66 -5.82
C MET A 127 5.78 1.61 -6.26
N VAL A 128 6.46 0.52 -5.93
CA VAL A 128 7.77 0.17 -6.51
C VAL A 128 7.60 -0.34 -7.94
N SER A 129 8.63 -0.14 -8.76
CA SER A 129 8.74 -0.71 -10.09
C SER A 129 8.60 -2.24 -10.07
N PRO A 130 7.74 -2.82 -10.93
CA PRO A 130 7.66 -4.26 -11.20
C PRO A 130 8.98 -4.93 -11.60
N ASN A 131 9.94 -4.13 -12.07
CA ASN A 131 11.28 -4.58 -12.46
C ASN A 131 12.37 -4.16 -11.45
N SER A 132 11.99 -3.76 -10.23
CA SER A 132 12.98 -3.43 -9.20
C SER A 132 13.76 -4.68 -8.80
N ASP A 133 15.07 -4.54 -8.69
CA ASP A 133 15.90 -5.55 -8.02
C ASP A 133 15.57 -5.56 -6.52
N GLY A 134 15.82 -6.70 -5.87
CA GLY A 134 15.74 -6.83 -4.40
C GLY A 134 14.34 -7.02 -3.84
N LEU A 135 13.31 -7.26 -4.68
CA LEU A 135 11.99 -7.62 -4.22
C LEU A 135 11.97 -9.05 -3.64
N GLU A 136 11.08 -9.29 -2.68
CA GLU A 136 10.84 -10.62 -2.15
C GLU A 136 10.33 -11.58 -3.24
N LEU A 137 10.56 -12.88 -3.07
CA LEU A 137 10.26 -13.90 -4.09
C LEU A 137 8.77 -13.96 -4.49
N GLU A 138 7.88 -13.50 -3.61
CA GLU A 138 6.43 -13.48 -3.79
C GLU A 138 5.96 -12.28 -4.64
N HIS A 139 6.86 -11.33 -4.92
CA HIS A 139 6.62 -10.15 -5.75
C HIS A 139 7.34 -10.28 -7.09
N ASP A 140 6.81 -11.14 -7.96
CA ASP A 140 7.17 -11.14 -9.37
C ASP A 140 6.43 -10.04 -10.15
N TYR A 141 6.75 -9.92 -11.45
CA TYR A 141 6.13 -8.92 -12.32
C TYR A 141 4.60 -8.99 -12.34
N ASN A 142 4.02 -10.19 -12.42
CA ASN A 142 2.57 -10.37 -12.50
C ASN A 142 1.90 -10.05 -11.17
N SER A 143 2.52 -10.46 -10.06
CA SER A 143 2.11 -10.09 -8.70
C SER A 143 2.05 -8.56 -8.56
N LEU A 144 3.05 -7.83 -9.07
CA LEU A 144 3.08 -6.37 -9.01
C LEU A 144 2.09 -5.69 -9.95
N MET A 145 1.79 -6.27 -11.12
CA MET A 145 0.64 -5.81 -11.94
C MET A 145 -0.66 -5.94 -11.17
N ASN A 146 -0.85 -7.04 -10.44
CA ASN A 146 -2.05 -7.24 -9.63
C ASN A 146 -2.12 -6.26 -8.45
N VAL A 147 -0.99 -6.03 -7.77
CA VAL A 147 -0.88 -4.99 -6.73
C VAL A 147 -1.28 -3.61 -7.26
N ALA A 148 -0.93 -3.28 -8.50
CA ALA A 148 -1.32 -2.00 -9.10
C ALA A 148 -2.85 -1.83 -9.16
N THR A 149 -3.56 -2.90 -9.55
CA THR A 149 -5.03 -2.93 -9.53
C THR A 149 -5.58 -2.97 -8.10
N HIS A 150 -4.91 -3.64 -7.16
CA HIS A 150 -5.30 -3.70 -5.74
C HIS A 150 -5.31 -2.30 -5.11
N GLU A 151 -4.24 -1.54 -5.33
CA GLU A 151 -4.15 -0.16 -4.85
C GLU A 151 -5.15 0.76 -5.55
N PHE A 152 -5.46 0.49 -6.82
CA PHE A 152 -6.50 1.20 -7.54
C PHE A 152 -7.90 0.95 -6.93
N THR A 153 -8.21 -0.29 -6.56
CA THR A 153 -9.44 -0.64 -5.82
C THR A 153 -9.51 0.10 -4.48
N HIS A 154 -8.40 0.24 -3.77
CA HIS A 154 -8.35 1.05 -2.55
C HIS A 154 -8.71 2.51 -2.80
N ALA A 155 -8.23 3.12 -3.90
CA ALA A 155 -8.59 4.49 -4.26
C ALA A 155 -10.09 4.62 -4.54
N LEU A 156 -10.66 3.75 -5.37
CA LEU A 156 -12.10 3.72 -5.68
C LEU A 156 -12.96 3.53 -4.43
N THR A 157 -12.56 2.60 -3.56
CA THR A 157 -13.20 2.37 -2.27
C THR A 157 -13.18 3.62 -1.41
N LYS A 158 -12.04 4.32 -1.31
CA LYS A 158 -11.92 5.57 -0.52
C LYS A 158 -12.71 6.73 -1.10
N ILE A 159 -12.82 6.83 -2.42
CA ILE A 159 -13.65 7.84 -3.10
C ILE A 159 -15.13 7.64 -2.73
N GLN A 160 -15.61 6.40 -2.80
CA GLN A 160 -17.02 6.09 -2.59
C GLN A 160 -17.40 5.99 -1.10
N TYR A 161 -16.50 5.47 -0.27
CA TYR A 161 -16.68 5.18 1.15
C TYR A 161 -15.62 5.89 2.00
N PRO A 162 -15.71 7.23 2.17
CA PRO A 162 -14.65 8.03 2.79
C PRO A 162 -14.52 7.84 4.31
N LYS A 163 -15.50 7.18 4.96
CA LYS A 163 -15.32 6.73 6.33
C LYS A 163 -14.32 5.57 6.30
N LEU A 164 -13.14 5.77 6.86
CA LEU A 164 -12.08 4.76 6.92
C LEU A 164 -12.67 3.44 7.43
N GLY A 165 -12.78 2.46 6.53
CA GLY A 165 -13.20 1.11 6.85
C GLY A 165 -12.16 0.40 7.71
N GLN A 166 -12.60 -0.62 8.45
CA GLN A 166 -11.69 -1.51 9.14
C GLN A 166 -10.75 -2.21 8.15
N ARG A 167 -9.48 -2.41 8.56
CA ARG A 167 -8.42 -2.97 7.71
C ARG A 167 -8.85 -4.30 7.09
N TRP A 168 -9.45 -5.19 7.89
CA TRP A 168 -9.88 -6.49 7.39
C TRP A 168 -10.76 -6.34 6.16
N LEU A 169 -11.72 -5.41 6.19
CA LEU A 169 -12.72 -5.25 5.14
C LEU A 169 -12.12 -4.59 3.89
N ILE A 170 -11.36 -3.50 4.06
CA ILE A 170 -10.80 -2.78 2.91
C ILE A 170 -9.80 -3.63 2.14
N GLU A 171 -8.95 -4.40 2.82
CA GLU A 171 -8.00 -5.31 2.15
C GLU A 171 -8.74 -6.49 1.52
N SER A 172 -9.75 -7.05 2.20
CA SER A 172 -10.53 -8.16 1.69
C SER A 172 -11.30 -7.79 0.41
N VAL A 173 -11.90 -6.59 0.38
CA VAL A 173 -12.56 -6.06 -0.83
C VAL A 173 -11.54 -5.88 -1.95
N ALA A 174 -10.38 -5.29 -1.67
CA ALA A 174 -9.35 -5.13 -2.70
C ALA A 174 -8.88 -6.49 -3.27
N LEU A 175 -8.67 -7.49 -2.42
CA LEU A 175 -8.30 -8.86 -2.85
C LEU A 175 -9.39 -9.53 -3.70
N TYR A 176 -10.65 -9.41 -3.27
CA TYR A 176 -11.79 -9.99 -3.97
C TYR A 176 -11.96 -9.38 -5.35
N GLU A 177 -11.99 -8.05 -5.40
CA GLU A 177 -12.10 -7.30 -6.65
C GLU A 177 -10.95 -7.60 -7.59
N THR A 178 -9.73 -7.87 -7.13
CA THR A 178 -8.61 -8.17 -8.04
C THR A 178 -8.42 -9.66 -8.34
N ASN A 179 -9.33 -10.52 -7.87
CA ASN A 179 -9.17 -11.97 -7.93
C ASN A 179 -7.82 -12.45 -7.33
N GLN A 180 -7.30 -11.72 -6.35
CA GLN A 180 -6.06 -12.04 -5.66
C GLN A 180 -6.33 -13.11 -4.59
N PHE A 181 -6.41 -14.35 -5.06
CA PHE A 181 -6.67 -15.54 -4.27
C PHE A 181 -5.38 -16.27 -3.90
N TYR A 182 -5.28 -16.68 -2.64
CA TYR A 182 -4.22 -17.56 -2.14
C TYR A 182 -4.83 -18.86 -1.64
N GLU A 183 -4.31 -19.98 -2.13
CA GLU A 183 -4.79 -21.31 -1.78
C GLU A 183 -4.66 -21.56 -0.25
N PRO A 184 -5.78 -21.73 0.50
CA PRO A 184 -5.75 -21.88 1.95
C PRO A 184 -4.86 -23.05 2.42
N LYS A 185 -4.79 -24.12 1.65
CA LYS A 185 -3.94 -25.29 1.96
C LYS A 185 -2.43 -24.99 1.96
N SER A 186 -2.01 -23.86 1.38
CA SER A 186 -0.61 -23.41 1.42
C SER A 186 -0.19 -22.90 2.81
N PHE A 187 -1.14 -22.63 3.70
CA PHE A 187 -0.90 -22.07 5.03
C PHE A 187 -1.11 -23.11 6.13
N SER A 188 -0.03 -23.58 6.75
CA SER A 188 -0.10 -24.64 7.78
C SER A 188 -1.02 -24.30 8.95
N TYR A 189 -1.08 -23.03 9.35
CA TYR A 189 -1.93 -22.60 10.46
C TYR A 189 -3.43 -22.72 10.13
N LEU A 190 -3.83 -22.55 8.86
CA LEU A 190 -5.22 -22.79 8.44
C LEU A 190 -5.53 -24.29 8.43
N VAL A 191 -4.63 -25.11 7.90
CA VAL A 191 -4.77 -26.59 7.89
C VAL A 191 -4.86 -27.16 9.31
N GLU A 192 -4.18 -26.54 10.27
CA GLU A 192 -4.21 -26.91 11.70
C GLU A 192 -5.44 -26.37 12.46
N GLY A 193 -6.34 -25.65 11.80
CA GLY A 193 -7.56 -25.08 12.41
C GLY A 193 -7.33 -23.80 13.22
N ASN A 194 -6.19 -23.12 13.06
CA ASN A 194 -5.87 -21.87 13.77
C ASN A 194 -6.34 -20.63 13.00
N TYR A 195 -7.64 -20.53 12.74
CA TYR A 195 -8.21 -19.45 11.92
C TYR A 195 -8.09 -18.06 12.59
N PRO A 196 -7.88 -16.99 11.79
CA PRO A 196 -7.75 -15.65 12.34
C PRO A 196 -9.11 -15.02 12.64
N SER A 197 -9.25 -14.46 13.85
CA SER A 197 -10.37 -13.57 14.20
C SER A 197 -10.36 -12.28 13.37
N ILE A 198 -11.51 -11.62 13.21
CA ILE A 198 -11.65 -10.29 12.60
C ILE A 198 -10.73 -9.28 13.27
N LYS A 199 -10.63 -9.36 14.60
CA LYS A 199 -9.67 -8.56 15.36
C LYS A 199 -8.22 -8.81 14.95
N GLU A 200 -7.84 -10.06 14.67
CA GLU A 200 -6.50 -10.39 14.21
C GLU A 200 -6.27 -9.87 12.78
N LEU A 201 -7.25 -9.98 11.89
CA LEU A 201 -7.18 -9.45 10.52
C LEU A 201 -7.02 -7.92 10.47
N ASN A 202 -7.48 -7.23 11.51
CA ASN A 202 -7.26 -5.80 11.71
C ASN A 202 -5.85 -5.42 12.19
N ALA A 203 -5.00 -6.38 12.56
CA ALA A 203 -3.65 -6.08 13.00
C ALA A 203 -2.83 -5.42 11.88
N THR A 204 -2.01 -4.43 12.23
CA THR A 204 -1.14 -3.70 11.29
C THR A 204 0.34 -4.01 11.49
N ASN A 205 0.67 -4.95 12.38
CA ASN A 205 2.05 -5.31 12.69
C ASN A 205 2.22 -6.80 13.00
N GLY A 206 3.45 -7.28 12.82
CA GLY A 206 3.82 -8.68 13.02
C GLY A 206 3.15 -9.63 12.03
N LYS A 207 3.32 -10.94 12.28
CA LYS A 207 2.80 -12.01 11.40
C LYS A 207 1.28 -11.98 11.20
N SER A 208 0.54 -11.37 12.13
CA SER A 208 -0.92 -11.23 12.02
C SER A 208 -1.33 -10.22 10.94
N ALA A 209 -0.46 -9.26 10.59
CA ALA A 209 -0.77 -8.27 9.55
C ALA A 209 -0.92 -8.92 8.17
N GLU A 210 -0.20 -9.99 7.90
CA GLU A 210 -0.23 -10.71 6.63
C GLU A 210 -1.48 -11.60 6.50
N LYS A 211 -2.08 -12.04 7.62
CA LYS A 211 -3.19 -13.01 7.59
C LYS A 211 -4.43 -12.54 6.84
N VAL A 212 -4.66 -11.23 6.72
CA VAL A 212 -5.76 -10.70 5.90
C VAL A 212 -5.60 -11.05 4.43
N TYR A 213 -4.37 -11.10 3.91
CA TYR A 213 -4.12 -11.46 2.52
C TYR A 213 -4.38 -12.95 2.26
N ASN A 214 -4.17 -13.79 3.30
CA ASN A 214 -4.35 -15.23 3.19
C ASN A 214 -5.82 -15.66 3.08
N VAL A 215 -6.76 -14.87 3.61
CA VAL A 215 -8.19 -15.25 3.69
C VAL A 215 -9.16 -14.19 3.20
N GLY A 216 -8.69 -12.97 2.90
CA GLY A 216 -9.56 -11.83 2.63
C GLY A 216 -10.42 -11.98 1.38
N TYR A 217 -9.89 -12.56 0.30
CA TYR A 217 -10.69 -12.92 -0.88
C TYR A 217 -11.88 -13.79 -0.48
N ILE A 218 -11.62 -14.88 0.25
CA ILE A 218 -12.63 -15.88 0.66
C ILE A 218 -13.63 -15.25 1.63
N LEU A 219 -13.19 -14.28 2.43
CA LEU A 219 -14.06 -13.58 3.36
C LEU A 219 -15.13 -12.76 2.65
N ILE A 220 -14.80 -12.07 1.56
CA ILE A 220 -15.80 -11.35 0.74
C ILE A 220 -16.66 -12.31 -0.05
N GLU A 221 -16.08 -13.37 -0.60
CA GLU A 221 -16.83 -14.43 -1.27
C GLU A 221 -17.91 -15.02 -0.35
N TYR A 222 -17.54 -15.39 0.88
CA TYR A 222 -18.46 -15.87 1.90
C TYR A 222 -19.59 -14.88 2.19
N ILE A 223 -19.27 -13.58 2.34
CA ILE A 223 -20.29 -12.55 2.57
C ILE A 223 -21.22 -12.43 1.35
N ASN A 224 -20.68 -12.45 0.14
CA ASN A 224 -21.44 -12.32 -1.09
C ASN A 224 -22.38 -13.52 -1.32
N GLU A 225 -21.94 -14.73 -1.01
CA GLU A 225 -22.74 -15.94 -1.19
C GLU A 225 -23.87 -16.08 -0.15
N ASN A 226 -23.65 -15.58 1.07
CA ASN A 226 -24.61 -15.73 2.17
C ASN A 226 -25.54 -14.51 2.34
N TRP A 227 -25.10 -13.34 1.90
CA TRP A 227 -25.89 -12.11 1.92
C TRP A 227 -26.00 -11.52 0.51
N SER A 228 -25.01 -10.71 0.09
CA SER A 228 -24.76 -10.26 -1.29
C SER A 228 -23.64 -9.20 -1.30
N MET A 229 -23.21 -8.78 -2.49
CA MET A 229 -22.38 -7.58 -2.65
C MET A 229 -23.04 -6.29 -2.12
N ASP A 230 -24.37 -6.22 -2.01
CA ASP A 230 -25.04 -5.07 -1.38
C ASP A 230 -24.64 -4.97 0.10
N GLU A 231 -24.60 -6.08 0.84
CA GLU A 231 -24.17 -6.10 2.23
C GLU A 231 -22.67 -5.82 2.39
N VAL A 232 -21.82 -6.23 1.45
CA VAL A 232 -20.39 -5.82 1.42
C VAL A 232 -20.29 -4.28 1.36
N ARG A 233 -21.09 -3.64 0.50
CA ARG A 233 -21.13 -2.18 0.40
C ARG A 233 -21.72 -1.52 1.64
N GLU A 234 -22.74 -2.10 2.26
CA GLU A 234 -23.27 -1.60 3.53
C GLU A 234 -22.25 -1.73 4.67
N LEU A 235 -21.46 -2.81 4.71
CA LEU A 235 -20.33 -2.95 5.64
C LEU A 235 -19.30 -1.83 5.43
N LEU A 236 -18.96 -1.49 4.18
CA LEU A 236 -18.06 -0.37 3.89
C LEU A 236 -18.64 0.97 4.39
N LYS A 237 -19.96 1.20 4.22
CA LYS A 237 -20.64 2.42 4.72
C LYS A 237 -20.68 2.50 6.24
N GLU A 238 -20.83 1.35 6.90
CA GLU A 238 -20.96 1.21 8.35
C GLU A 238 -19.64 0.82 9.04
N ASN A 239 -18.49 0.99 8.36
CA ASN A 239 -17.16 0.78 8.92
C ASN A 239 -16.96 -0.65 9.51
N GLY A 240 -17.42 -1.66 8.77
CA GLY A 240 -17.27 -3.07 9.14
C GLY A 240 -18.11 -3.51 10.34
N ASP A 241 -19.21 -2.82 10.65
CA ASP A 241 -20.14 -3.21 11.72
C ASP A 241 -20.96 -4.46 11.30
N ILE A 242 -20.39 -5.63 11.58
CA ILE A 242 -20.95 -6.95 11.25
C ILE A 242 -22.34 -7.13 11.87
N GLU A 243 -22.51 -6.79 13.16
CA GLU A 243 -23.78 -7.03 13.86
C GLU A 243 -24.90 -6.19 13.27
N ARG A 244 -24.60 -4.93 12.96
CA ARG A 244 -25.59 -4.02 12.39
C ARG A 244 -25.99 -4.39 10.98
N VAL A 245 -25.03 -4.78 10.14
CA VAL A 245 -25.28 -4.99 8.70
C VAL A 245 -25.75 -6.41 8.43
N LEU A 246 -25.09 -7.42 9.00
CA LEU A 246 -25.37 -8.84 8.73
C LEU A 246 -26.35 -9.47 9.72
N GLY A 247 -26.64 -8.80 10.85
CA GLY A 247 -27.59 -9.28 11.85
C GLY A 247 -27.10 -10.46 12.69
N VAL A 248 -25.79 -10.73 12.68
CA VAL A 248 -25.12 -11.79 13.43
C VAL A 248 -24.02 -11.20 14.30
N THR A 249 -23.74 -11.80 15.45
CA THR A 249 -22.61 -11.34 16.28
C THR A 249 -21.27 -11.58 15.57
N GLU A 250 -20.22 -10.82 15.91
CA GLU A 250 -18.87 -11.05 15.34
C GLU A 250 -18.40 -12.50 15.57
N GLY A 251 -18.68 -13.07 16.74
CA GLY A 251 -18.31 -14.46 17.06
C GLY A 251 -19.12 -15.52 16.28
N GLU A 252 -20.40 -15.25 15.98
CA GLU A 252 -21.19 -16.12 15.09
C GLU A 252 -20.69 -16.03 13.66
N PHE A 253 -20.40 -14.82 13.19
CA PHE A 253 -19.83 -14.58 11.86
C PHE A 253 -18.52 -15.33 11.67
N GLU A 254 -17.56 -15.18 12.60
CA GLU A 254 -16.29 -15.90 12.57
C GLU A 254 -16.49 -17.41 12.54
N LYS A 255 -17.35 -17.94 13.41
CA LYS A 255 -17.62 -19.37 13.50
C LYS A 255 -18.16 -19.95 12.19
N GLU A 256 -19.13 -19.28 11.57
CA GLU A 256 -19.73 -19.75 10.32
C GLU A 256 -18.80 -19.53 9.12
N PHE A 257 -18.00 -18.45 9.12
CA PHE A 257 -16.93 -18.26 8.13
C PHE A 257 -15.87 -19.37 8.20
N TYR A 258 -15.43 -19.76 9.40
CA TYR A 258 -14.46 -20.85 9.53
C TYR A 258 -15.01 -22.18 9.01
N LYS A 259 -16.29 -22.45 9.24
CA LYS A 259 -16.96 -23.62 8.69
C LYS A 259 -16.99 -23.58 7.16
N TYR A 260 -17.31 -22.43 6.57
CA TYR A 260 -17.27 -22.23 5.12
C TYR A 260 -15.85 -22.48 4.55
N LEU A 261 -14.83 -21.91 5.19
CA LEU A 261 -13.42 -22.12 4.81
C LEU A 261 -13.02 -23.60 4.88
N GLU A 262 -13.47 -24.32 5.91
CA GLU A 262 -13.24 -25.75 6.06
C GLU A 262 -13.88 -26.55 4.92
N GLU A 263 -15.20 -26.40 4.75
CA GLU A 263 -16.01 -27.20 3.82
C GLU A 263 -15.58 -26.96 2.36
N GLU A 264 -15.40 -25.70 1.96
CA GLU A 264 -15.15 -25.35 0.55
C GLU A 264 -13.67 -25.45 0.15
N TYR A 265 -12.73 -25.16 1.07
CA TYR A 265 -11.32 -25.00 0.71
C TYR A 265 -10.35 -25.99 1.36
N LEU A 266 -10.63 -26.48 2.58
CA LEU A 266 -9.69 -27.33 3.30
C LEU A 266 -10.05 -28.82 3.23
N GLU A 267 -11.34 -29.18 3.25
CA GLU A 267 -11.83 -30.56 3.17
C GLU A 267 -12.05 -31.06 1.73
N SER A 268 -12.31 -30.16 0.79
CA SER A 268 -12.54 -30.48 -0.62
C SER A 268 -11.26 -31.04 -1.28
N ASN A 269 -11.33 -32.22 -1.90
CA ASN A 269 -10.18 -32.91 -2.52
C ASN A 269 -9.83 -32.37 -3.91
#